data_AF-A0A7C0VD55-F1
#
_entry.id   AF-A0A7C0VD55-F1
#
_cell.length_a   1.000
_cell.length_b   1.000
_cell.length_c   1.000
_cell.angle_alpha   90.00
_cell.angle_beta   90.00
_cell.angle_gamma   90.00
#
_symmetry.space_group_name_H-M   'P 1'
#
loop_
_entity.id
_entity.type
_entity.pdbx_description
1 polymer ?
#
loop_
_entity_poly.entity_id
_entity_poly.type
_entity_poly.pdbx_seq_one_letter_code
_entity_poly.pdbx_strand_id
1 'polypeptide(L)'
;MNDGLRPKIQETMWKLVGVERDGGNLDKALRLLEKLRSKAEKRFQKNPGPKSLEDLNLSTLASLVAKAAYTREESRGTHYRLDHQLKNDAEWLKHIEFKGWEIGFRPV
;
A
#
# COMPACT_ATOMS: atom_id res chain seq x y z
N MET A 1 -22.24 16.14 1.23
CA MET A 1 -21.49 15.40 0.17
C MET A 1 -20.63 14.38 0.90
N ASN A 2 -20.63 13.11 0.49
CA ASN A 2 -19.83 12.08 1.17
C ASN A 2 -18.35 12.47 1.08
N ASP A 3 -17.75 12.83 2.22
CA ASP A 3 -16.31 13.09 2.38
C ASP A 3 -15.52 11.78 2.25
N GLY A 4 -15.67 11.12 1.09
CA GLY A 4 -15.43 9.70 0.86
C GLY A 4 -13.97 9.32 0.91
N LEU A 5 -13.37 9.37 2.10
CA LEU A 5 -12.01 8.93 2.39
C LEU A 5 -11.84 7.46 1.97
N ARG A 6 -12.75 6.59 2.40
CA ARG A 6 -12.76 5.16 2.04
C ARG A 6 -12.87 4.94 0.52
N PRO A 7 -13.85 5.52 -0.20
CA PRO A 7 -13.88 5.47 -1.66
C PRO A 7 -12.57 5.90 -2.34
N LYS A 8 -11.91 6.96 -1.84
CA LYS A 8 -10.64 7.43 -2.41
C LYS A 8 -9.48 6.46 -2.16
N ILE A 9 -9.43 5.83 -0.99
CA ILE A 9 -8.45 4.77 -0.71
C ILE A 9 -8.69 3.59 -1.66
N GLN A 10 -9.93 3.14 -1.78
CA GLN A 10 -10.32 2.04 -2.65
C GLN A 10 -10.00 2.32 -4.12
N GLU A 11 -10.33 3.52 -4.62
CA GLU A 11 -10.02 3.94 -5.99
C GLU A 11 -8.51 4.01 -6.24
N THR A 12 -7.73 4.50 -5.27
CA THR A 12 -6.26 4.56 -5.37
C THR A 12 -5.68 3.14 -5.49
N MET A 13 -6.10 2.22 -4.62
CA MET A 13 -5.63 0.83 -4.67
C MET A 13 -6.06 0.12 -5.95
N TRP A 14 -7.30 0.33 -6.39
CA TRP A 14 -7.85 -0.29 -7.60
C TRP A 14 -7.10 0.16 -8.87
N LYS A 15 -6.86 1.47 -9.01
CA LYS A 15 -6.26 2.04 -10.22
C LYS A 15 -4.74 1.92 -10.28
N LEU A 16 -4.06 1.94 -9.13
CA LEU A 16 -2.60 2.09 -9.08
C LEU A 16 -1.86 0.92 -8.41
N VAL A 17 -2.57 0.03 -7.73
CA VAL A 17 -2.01 -1.13 -7.01
C VAL A 17 -2.77 -2.41 -7.40
N GLY A 18 -3.21 -2.48 -8.66
CA GLY A 18 -4.00 -3.57 -9.22
C GLY A 18 -3.21 -4.88 -9.40
N VAL A 19 -3.67 -5.74 -10.31
CA VAL A 19 -3.00 -7.01 -10.64
C VAL A 19 -1.67 -6.75 -11.33
N GLU A 20 -1.70 -5.95 -12.39
CA GLU A 20 -0.51 -5.44 -13.07
C GLU A 20 -0.03 -4.16 -12.38
N ARG A 21 1.28 -4.05 -12.19
CA ARG A 21 1.91 -2.97 -11.43
C ARG A 21 3.15 -2.47 -12.14
N ASP A 22 3.50 -1.22 -11.93
CA ASP A 22 4.78 -0.62 -12.33
C ASP A 22 5.22 0.38 -11.27
N GLY A 23 6.53 0.66 -11.22
CA GLY A 23 7.12 1.56 -10.23
C GLY A 23 6.51 2.97 -10.24
N GLY A 24 6.10 3.48 -11.42
CA GLY A 24 5.52 4.83 -11.55
C GLY A 24 4.15 4.95 -10.91
N ASN A 25 3.25 4.01 -11.20
CA ASN A 25 1.93 3.96 -10.58
C ASN A 25 2.01 3.67 -9.07
N LEU A 26 2.93 2.80 -8.65
CA LEU A 26 3.16 2.49 -7.24
C LEU A 26 3.70 3.71 -6.45
N ASP A 27 4.65 4.48 -6.99
CA ASP A 27 5.11 5.73 -6.38
C ASP A 27 3.97 6.75 -6.24
N LYS A 28 3.16 6.89 -7.30
CA LYS A 28 1.98 7.76 -7.29
C LYS A 28 0.98 7.33 -6.22
N ALA A 29 0.73 6.02 -6.08
CA ALA A 29 -0.14 5.46 -5.05
C ALA A 29 0.36 5.83 -3.65
N LEU A 30 1.66 5.66 -3.39
CA LEU A 30 2.26 5.99 -2.09
C LEU A 30 2.04 7.45 -1.69
N ARG A 31 2.28 8.40 -2.62
CA ARG A 31 2.05 9.83 -2.37
C ARG A 31 0.58 10.17 -2.10
N LEU A 32 -0.36 9.48 -2.76
CA LEU A 32 -1.79 9.68 -2.53
C LEU A 32 -2.22 9.08 -1.18
N LEU A 33 -1.76 7.88 -0.87
CA LEU A 33 -2.07 7.17 0.36
C LEU A 33 -1.51 7.88 1.59
N GLU A 34 -0.34 8.51 1.51
CA GLU A 34 0.19 9.37 2.57
C GLU A 34 -0.78 10.50 2.93
N LYS A 35 -1.29 11.22 1.92
CA LYS A 35 -2.26 12.30 2.12
C LYS A 35 -3.59 11.78 2.67
N LEU A 36 -4.04 10.61 2.22
CA LEU A 36 -5.28 9.98 2.69
C LEU A 36 -5.14 9.49 4.14
N ARG A 37 -4.00 8.89 4.50
CA ARG A 37 -3.72 8.45 5.87
C ARG A 37 -3.70 9.63 6.84
N SER A 38 -3.03 10.73 6.51
CA SER A 38 -3.06 11.94 7.34
C SER A 38 -4.49 12.49 7.54
N LYS A 39 -5.35 12.41 6.52
CA LYS A 39 -6.77 12.76 6.65
C LYS A 39 -7.54 11.77 7.54
N ALA A 40 -7.23 10.47 7.46
CA ALA A 40 -7.82 9.45 8.31
C ALA A 40 -7.46 9.67 9.79
N GLU A 41 -6.19 9.96 10.08
CA GLU A 41 -5.68 10.28 11.42
C GLU A 41 -6.40 11.51 12.00
N LYS A 42 -6.47 12.60 11.25
CA LYS A 42 -7.18 13.83 11.67
C LYS A 42 -8.67 13.56 11.92
N ARG A 43 -9.31 12.74 11.07
CA ARG A 43 -10.72 12.37 11.24
C ARG A 43 -10.94 11.58 12.52
N PHE A 44 -10.07 10.60 12.80
CA PHE A 44 -10.14 9.80 14.02
C PHE A 44 -9.91 10.66 15.27
N GLN A 45 -8.90 11.55 15.25
CA GLN A 45 -8.64 12.47 16.37
C GLN A 45 -9.82 13.41 16.66
N LYS A 46 -10.48 13.93 15.61
CA LYS A 46 -11.62 14.86 15.77
C LYS A 46 -12.90 14.16 16.23
N ASN A 47 -13.16 12.95 15.75
CA ASN A 47 -14.36 12.19 16.07
C ASN A 47 -14.06 10.68 16.11
N PRO A 48 -13.56 10.18 17.24
CA PRO A 48 -13.20 8.76 17.38
C PRO A 48 -14.47 7.90 17.39
N GLY A 49 -14.46 6.83 16.60
CA GLY A 49 -15.55 5.87 16.52
C GLY A 49 -15.23 4.73 15.55
N PRO A 50 -16.06 3.68 15.47
CA PRO A 50 -15.77 2.50 14.66
C PRO A 50 -15.43 2.84 13.20
N LYS A 51 -16.23 3.69 12.56
CA LYS A 51 -16.03 4.08 11.16
C LYS A 51 -14.73 4.85 10.93
N SER A 52 -14.34 5.77 11.82
CA SER A 52 -13.09 6.54 11.66
C SER A 52 -11.87 5.68 11.97
N LEU A 53 -11.98 4.72 12.90
CA LEU A 53 -10.94 3.74 13.17
C LEU A 53 -10.74 2.77 12.00
N GLU A 54 -11.82 2.26 11.40
CA GLU A 54 -11.75 1.41 10.21
C GLU A 54 -11.12 2.14 9.02
N ASP A 55 -11.47 3.41 8.79
CA ASP A 55 -10.86 4.21 7.73
C ASP A 55 -9.34 4.41 7.96
N LEU A 56 -8.94 4.63 9.22
CA LEU A 56 -7.54 4.72 9.61
C LEU A 56 -6.78 3.40 9.38
N ASN A 57 -7.35 2.28 9.82
CA ASN A 57 -6.79 0.95 9.60
C ASN A 57 -6.67 0.62 8.11
N LEU A 58 -7.72 0.90 7.33
CA LEU A 58 -7.72 0.66 5.89
C LEU A 58 -6.66 1.50 5.17
N SER A 59 -6.52 2.78 5.54
CA SER A 59 -5.47 3.66 4.97
C SER A 59 -4.06 3.18 5.31
N THR A 60 -3.87 2.63 6.52
CA THR A 60 -2.60 2.08 6.98
C THR A 60 -2.25 0.83 6.19
N LEU A 61 -3.17 -0.14 6.11
CA LEU A 61 -2.97 -1.37 5.34
C LEU A 61 -2.71 -1.10 3.86
N ALA A 62 -3.49 -0.20 3.25
CA ALA A 62 -3.28 0.21 1.86
C ALA A 62 -1.86 0.77 1.64
N SER A 63 -1.38 1.62 2.55
CA SER A 63 -0.03 2.20 2.48
C SER A 63 1.06 1.13 2.60
N LEU A 64 0.92 0.19 3.53
CA LEU A 64 1.89 -0.90 3.73
C LEU A 64 1.93 -1.85 2.53
N VAL A 65 0.77 -2.22 1.97
CA VAL A 65 0.70 -3.06 0.76
C VAL A 65 1.33 -2.35 -0.45
N ALA A 66 1.00 -1.08 -0.68
CA ALA A 66 1.59 -0.31 -1.78
C ALA A 66 3.11 -0.19 -1.61
N LYS A 67 3.60 0.01 -0.37
CA LYS A 67 5.03 0.10 -0.09
C LYS A 67 5.74 -1.23 -0.32
N ALA A 68 5.16 -2.33 0.11
CA ALA A 68 5.69 -3.67 -0.14
C ALA A 68 5.77 -3.96 -1.65
N ALA A 69 4.72 -3.62 -2.39
CA ALA A 69 4.66 -3.82 -3.84
C ALA A 69 5.68 -2.94 -4.58
N TYR A 70 5.87 -1.69 -4.15
CA TYR A 70 6.89 -0.78 -4.69
C TYR A 70 8.30 -1.32 -4.43
N THR A 71 8.58 -1.75 -3.19
CA THR A 71 9.88 -2.28 -2.82
C THR A 71 10.23 -3.56 -3.57
N ARG A 72 9.28 -4.47 -3.79
CA ARG A 72 9.56 -5.73 -4.50
C ARG A 72 9.67 -5.53 -6.01
N GLU A 73 10.90 -5.51 -6.49
CA GLU A 73 11.29 -5.41 -7.90
C GLU A 73 11.50 -6.79 -8.56
N GLU A 74 10.47 -7.63 -8.50
CA GLU A 74 10.35 -8.90 -9.24
C GLU A 74 8.86 -9.20 -9.50
N SER A 75 8.58 -10.28 -10.22
CA SER A 75 7.24 -10.87 -10.31
C SER A 75 7.19 -12.28 -9.73
N ARG A 76 6.24 -12.51 -8.81
CA ARG A 76 6.04 -13.80 -8.13
C ARG A 76 4.59 -13.97 -7.68
N GLY A 77 3.94 -15.04 -8.14
CA GLY A 77 2.56 -15.34 -7.79
C GLY A 77 1.62 -14.20 -8.22
N THR A 78 0.83 -13.67 -7.29
CA THR A 78 -0.12 -12.57 -7.55
C THR A 78 0.51 -11.17 -7.53
N HIS A 79 1.83 -11.08 -7.34
CA HIS A 79 2.59 -9.85 -7.50
C HIS A 79 3.26 -9.82 -8.86
N TYR A 80 2.71 -9.06 -9.80
CA TYR A 80 3.20 -8.94 -11.17
C TYR A 80 3.60 -7.49 -11.47
N ARG A 81 4.88 -7.29 -11.81
CA ARG A 81 5.53 -6.02 -12.11
C ARG A 81 5.87 -5.97 -13.61
N LEU A 82 5.24 -5.07 -14.36
CA LEU A 82 5.47 -4.88 -15.80
C LEU A 82 6.92 -4.46 -16.11
N ASP A 83 7.54 -3.73 -15.18
CA ASP A 83 8.93 -3.29 -15.18
C ASP A 83 9.91 -4.34 -14.63
N HIS A 84 9.42 -5.42 -14.00
CA HIS A 84 10.22 -6.54 -13.47
C HIS A 84 9.47 -7.88 -13.62
N GLN A 85 9.31 -8.35 -14.86
CA GLN A 85 8.40 -9.46 -15.19
C GLN A 85 8.90 -10.84 -14.76
N LEU A 86 10.19 -10.97 -14.49
CA LEU A 86 10.81 -12.23 -14.11
C LEU A 86 10.91 -12.37 -12.59
N LYS A 87 10.85 -13.63 -12.14
CA LYS A 87 11.20 -14.02 -10.78
C LYS A 87 12.70 -13.82 -10.57
N ASN A 88 13.10 -13.30 -9.41
CA ASN A 88 14.51 -13.09 -9.06
C ASN A 88 14.79 -13.65 -7.66
N ASP A 89 15.05 -14.95 -7.57
CA ASP A 89 15.31 -15.63 -6.30
C ASP A 89 16.60 -15.17 -5.61
N ALA A 90 17.60 -14.73 -6.38
CA ALA A 90 18.87 -14.26 -5.81
C ALA A 90 18.66 -13.05 -4.89
N GLU A 91 17.79 -12.13 -5.30
CA GLU A 91 17.48 -10.93 -4.50
C GLU A 91 16.22 -11.08 -3.64
N TRP A 92 15.20 -11.81 -4.10
CA TRP A 92 13.84 -11.70 -3.55
C TRP A 92 13.25 -12.98 -2.96
N LEU A 93 14.04 -14.06 -2.81
CA LEU A 93 13.62 -15.24 -2.03
C LEU A 93 13.65 -14.94 -0.52
N LYS A 94 12.80 -13.99 -0.10
CA LYS A 94 12.67 -13.48 1.25
C LYS A 94 11.28 -12.87 1.48
N HIS A 95 10.86 -12.86 2.73
CA HIS A 95 9.70 -12.11 3.18
C HIS A 95 10.05 -10.63 3.36
N ILE A 96 9.08 -9.76 3.05
CA ILE A 96 9.12 -8.35 3.43
C ILE A 96 8.33 -8.22 4.72
N GLU A 97 8.94 -7.62 5.73
CA GLU A 97 8.34 -7.41 7.05
C GLU A 97 8.28 -5.91 7.36
N PHE A 98 7.25 -5.51 8.11
CA PHE A 98 7.10 -4.15 8.59
C PHE A 98 7.06 -4.13 10.11
N LYS A 99 7.89 -3.29 10.73
CA LYS A 99 7.82 -2.94 12.15
C LYS A 99 7.41 -1.47 12.22
N GLY A 100 6.13 -1.22 12.46
CA GLY A 100 5.56 0.11 12.20
C GLY A 100 5.71 0.47 10.72
N TRP A 101 6.46 1.52 10.43
CA TRP A 101 6.75 1.98 9.06
C TRP A 101 8.15 1.59 8.56
N GLU A 102 8.96 0.95 9.41
CA GLU A 102 10.29 0.47 9.03
C GLU A 102 10.17 -0.85 8.28
N ILE A 103 10.95 -0.97 7.21
CA ILE A 103 10.99 -2.16 6.36
C ILE A 103 12.15 -3.06 6.76
N GLY A 104 11.87 -4.35 6.84
CA GLY A 104 12.85 -5.41 7.06
C GLY A 104 12.66 -6.56 6.10
N PHE A 105 13.63 -7.47 6.10
CA PHE A 105 13.60 -8.68 5.28
C PHE A 105 13.96 -9.89 6.11
N ARG A 106 13.22 -10.99 5.92
CA ARG A 106 13.47 -12.27 6.57
C ARG A 106 13.59 -13.37 5.53
N PRO A 107 14.58 -14.28 5.60
CA PRO A 107 14.65 -15.45 4.73
C PRO A 107 13.37 -16.30 4.78
N VAL A 108 13.08 -17.00 3.68
CA VAL A 108 11.98 -17.99 3.61
C VAL A 108 12.21 -19.12 4.60
#